data_AF-B6EJI1-F1
#
_entry.id   AF-B6EJI1-F1
#
_cell.length_a   1.000
_cell.length_b   1.000
_cell.length_c   1.000
_cell.angle_alpha   90.00
_cell.angle_beta   90.00
_cell.angle_gamma   90.00
#
_symmetry.space_group_name_H-M   'P 1'
#
loop_
_entity.id
_entity.type
_entity.pdbx_description
1 polymer ?
#
loop_
_entity_poly.entity_id
_entity_poly.type
_entity_poly.pdbx_seq_one_letter_code
_entity_poly.pdbx_strand_id
1 'polypeptide(L)'
;MSEKLQKVLARAGLGSRRELETMIQAGRVSIDGQKAKLGDRLENVDARIRIDGHVVSVKESTDVICRVLAYHKPEGELCTRHDPEGRRTVFDRLPKIKDSRWVSVGRLDANTAGLLLFTTDGELANRLMHPSRKVEREYMCRIFGDINDKMVKNLVTGVKLEDGEARFEDVMYAGGEGMNHTFYVVINEGRNREVRRLWDSQGVTVSRLKRVRYGDIFLEKALPRGGWMELELKEVNYLRDMVELPHEKESLLDVDKESRKRAKSKSQKIRRAVKRHDERTTEDRNTAGGRRGRNNKKPVGGSLPTAKKPTSIESAKPAGKGKPKGKPSANGAKPIRTKFSPNGKAPKSAPRQR
;
A
#
# COMPACT_ATOMS: atom_id res chain seq x y z
N MET A 1 10.75 -3.25 31.44
CA MET A 1 9.49 -3.98 31.09
C MET A 1 9.88 -5.14 30.19
N SER A 2 9.54 -6.39 30.52
CA SER A 2 10.00 -7.53 29.72
C SER A 2 9.23 -7.65 28.40
N GLU A 3 9.89 -7.93 27.28
CA GLU A 3 9.28 -8.14 25.96
C GLU A 3 9.67 -9.50 25.39
N LYS A 4 8.79 -10.13 24.59
CA LYS A 4 9.14 -11.37 23.87
C LYS A 4 10.38 -11.16 22.99
N LEU A 5 11.35 -12.07 23.06
CA LEU A 5 12.64 -11.93 22.36
C LEU A 5 12.49 -11.67 20.85
N GLN A 6 11.61 -12.42 20.17
CA GLN A 6 11.35 -12.23 18.74
C GLN A 6 10.75 -10.86 18.40
N LYS A 7 10.06 -10.20 19.35
CA LYS A 7 9.53 -8.84 19.16
C LYS A 7 10.66 -7.83 19.18
N VAL A 8 11.58 -7.95 20.14
CA VAL A 8 12.75 -7.07 20.27
C VAL A 8 13.66 -7.20 19.05
N LEU A 9 14.00 -8.43 18.65
CA LEU A 9 14.85 -8.70 17.49
C LEU A 9 14.20 -8.23 16.17
N ALA A 10 12.88 -8.40 16.03
CA ALA A 10 12.16 -7.91 14.86
C ALA A 10 12.12 -6.37 14.80
N ARG A 11 12.07 -5.69 15.96
CA ARG A 11 12.15 -4.21 16.05
C ARG A 11 13.53 -3.71 15.63
N ALA A 12 14.59 -4.41 16.01
CA ALA A 12 15.96 -4.13 15.59
C ALA A 12 16.24 -4.41 14.10
N GLY A 13 15.25 -4.92 13.36
CA GLY A 13 15.36 -5.16 11.91
C GLY A 13 16.01 -6.48 11.52
N LEU A 14 16.21 -7.41 12.46
CA LEU A 14 16.93 -8.67 12.24
C LEU A 14 16.10 -9.78 11.58
N GLY A 15 14.83 -9.51 11.25
CA GLY A 15 13.95 -10.48 10.59
C GLY A 15 12.47 -10.23 10.89
N SER A 16 11.61 -11.09 10.34
CA SER A 16 10.20 -11.13 10.77
C SER A 16 10.06 -11.86 12.11
N ARG A 17 8.98 -11.60 12.86
CA ARG A 17 8.73 -12.30 14.14
C ARG A 17 8.73 -13.83 13.98
N ARG A 18 8.06 -14.35 12.95
CA ARG A 18 7.93 -15.80 12.69
C ARG A 18 9.25 -16.45 12.26
N GLU A 19 10.02 -15.73 11.44
CA GLU A 19 11.36 -16.15 11.04
C GLU A 19 12.29 -16.23 12.26
N LEU A 20 12.23 -15.23 13.14
CA LEU A 20 13.00 -15.21 14.39
C LEU A 20 12.54 -16.31 15.36
N GLU A 21 11.24 -16.61 15.44
CA GLU A 21 10.73 -17.76 16.22
C GLU A 21 11.32 -19.08 15.68
N THR A 22 11.42 -19.23 14.37
CA THR A 22 12.05 -20.40 13.73
C THR A 22 13.53 -20.49 14.06
N MET A 23 14.26 -19.36 14.05
CA MET A 23 15.68 -19.32 14.44
C MET A 23 15.89 -19.63 15.93
N ILE A 24 15.01 -19.14 16.80
CA ILE A 24 15.04 -19.45 18.24
C ILE A 24 14.80 -20.95 18.45
N GLN A 25 13.79 -21.54 17.80
CA GLN A 25 13.52 -22.98 17.87
C GLN A 25 14.70 -23.82 17.38
N ALA A 26 15.43 -23.35 16.36
CA ALA A 26 16.64 -23.99 15.86
C ALA A 26 17.87 -23.82 16.79
N GLY A 27 17.73 -23.12 17.92
CA GLY A 27 18.82 -22.89 18.88
C GLY A 27 19.94 -21.97 18.36
N ARG A 28 19.63 -21.14 17.34
CA ARG A 28 20.57 -20.19 16.71
C ARG A 28 20.69 -18.86 17.46
N VAL A 29 19.79 -18.61 18.41
CA VAL A 29 19.75 -17.38 19.20
C VAL A 29 20.16 -17.68 20.64
N SER A 30 21.03 -16.85 21.21
CA SER A 30 21.46 -16.96 22.62
C SER A 30 21.41 -15.62 23.33
N ILE A 31 21.09 -15.63 24.62
CA ILE A 31 21.13 -14.48 25.53
C ILE A 31 22.18 -14.80 26.59
N ASP A 32 23.20 -13.94 26.73
CA ASP A 32 24.29 -14.11 27.71
C ASP A 32 24.99 -15.48 27.65
N GLY A 33 25.06 -16.06 26.45
CA GLY A 33 25.68 -17.35 26.20
C GLY A 33 24.75 -18.56 26.38
N GLN A 34 23.52 -18.37 26.89
CA GLN A 34 22.52 -19.42 27.01
C GLN A 34 21.59 -19.43 25.79
N LYS A 35 21.29 -20.61 25.24
CA LYS A 35 20.37 -20.74 24.10
C LYS A 35 18.96 -20.31 24.49
N ALA A 36 18.39 -19.39 23.72
CA ALA A 36 17.02 -18.94 23.92
C ALA A 36 16.03 -20.02 23.50
N LYS A 37 14.88 -20.06 24.16
CA LYS A 37 13.74 -20.93 23.86
C LYS A 37 12.57 -20.12 23.33
N LEU A 38 11.68 -20.78 22.61
CA LEU A 38 10.50 -20.13 22.08
C LEU A 38 9.63 -19.62 23.23
N GLY A 39 9.38 -18.31 23.24
CA GLY A 39 8.58 -17.66 24.26
C GLY A 39 9.39 -16.93 25.34
N ASP A 40 10.72 -17.05 25.32
CA ASP A 40 11.60 -16.28 26.18
C ASP A 40 11.35 -14.78 26.03
N ARG A 41 11.57 -14.07 27.13
CA ARG A 41 11.43 -12.63 27.23
C ARG A 41 12.78 -12.02 27.54
N LEU A 42 13.06 -10.89 26.91
CA LEU A 42 14.20 -10.06 27.26
C LEU A 42 13.78 -9.14 28.40
N GLU A 43 14.43 -9.29 29.55
CA GLU A 43 14.17 -8.48 30.75
C GLU A 43 15.09 -7.27 30.84
N ASN A 44 16.36 -7.47 30.46
CA ASN A 44 17.38 -6.44 30.41
C ASN A 44 17.85 -6.24 28.96
N VAL A 45 17.82 -5.00 28.47
CA VAL A 45 18.26 -4.65 27.12
C VAL A 45 19.79 -4.69 26.97
N ASP A 46 20.53 -4.57 28.08
CA ASP A 46 21.98 -4.72 28.10
C ASP A 46 22.46 -6.17 27.96
N ALA A 47 21.53 -7.14 28.00
CA ALA A 47 21.87 -8.55 27.83
C ALA A 47 22.53 -8.79 26.47
N ARG A 48 23.57 -9.62 26.45
CA ARG A 48 24.36 -9.87 25.25
C ARG A 48 23.69 -10.91 24.38
N ILE A 49 22.87 -10.42 23.44
CA ILE A 49 22.18 -11.27 22.48
C ILE A 49 23.11 -11.62 21.31
N ARG A 50 23.09 -12.88 20.89
CA ARG A 50 23.77 -13.34 19.67
C ARG A 50 22.82 -14.12 18.77
N ILE A 51 23.00 -13.97 17.47
CA ILE A 51 22.38 -14.81 16.42
C ILE A 51 23.53 -15.44 15.63
N ASP A 52 23.58 -16.77 15.56
CA ASP A 52 24.66 -17.52 14.92
C ASP A 52 26.06 -17.09 15.40
N GLY A 53 26.20 -16.85 16.70
CA GLY A 53 27.45 -16.41 17.33
C GLY A 53 27.78 -14.92 17.16
N HIS A 54 27.09 -14.19 16.30
CA HIS A 54 27.31 -12.75 16.09
C HIS A 54 26.52 -11.92 17.09
N VAL A 55 27.17 -10.98 17.76
CA VAL A 55 26.52 -10.06 18.71
C VAL A 55 25.61 -9.12 17.94
N VAL A 56 24.37 -8.96 18.42
CA VAL A 56 23.39 -8.05 17.83
C VAL A 56 23.06 -6.93 18.81
N SER A 57 22.96 -5.70 18.30
CA SER A 57 22.52 -4.56 19.10
C SER A 57 20.99 -4.47 19.08
N VAL A 58 20.41 -4.26 20.25
CA VAL A 58 18.98 -4.00 20.43
C VAL A 58 18.81 -2.73 21.25
N LYS A 59 17.72 -2.00 21.02
CA LYS A 59 17.36 -0.80 21.78
C LYS A 59 16.04 -1.02 22.49
N GLU A 60 15.84 -0.30 23.60
CA GLU A 60 14.54 -0.21 24.24
C GLU A 60 13.49 0.33 23.28
N SER A 61 12.22 -0.03 23.50
CA SER A 61 11.12 0.45 22.66
C SER A 61 10.99 1.97 22.67
N THR A 62 11.29 2.58 23.82
CA THR A 62 11.18 4.02 24.07
C THR A 62 12.28 4.83 23.39
N ASP A 63 13.43 4.22 23.13
CA ASP A 63 14.58 4.90 22.51
C ASP A 63 14.55 4.85 20.98
N VAL A 64 13.58 4.12 20.40
CA VAL A 64 13.43 4.00 18.96
C VAL A 64 12.38 5.00 18.49
N ILE A 65 12.84 6.04 17.79
CA ILE A 65 11.97 7.06 17.19
C ILE A 65 10.92 6.40 16.28
N CYS A 66 9.65 6.66 16.58
CA CYS A 66 8.52 6.25 15.76
C CYS A 66 8.43 7.11 14.50
N ARG A 67 8.77 6.52 13.35
CA ARG A 67 8.72 7.17 12.04
C ARG A 67 7.57 6.60 11.24
N VAL A 68 6.87 7.43 10.48
CA VAL A 68 5.78 7.00 9.60
C VAL A 68 5.99 7.53 8.18
N LEU A 69 5.87 6.66 7.18
CA LEU A 69 5.86 7.04 5.77
C LEU A 69 4.45 6.96 5.20
N ALA A 70 4.05 7.95 4.42
CA ALA A 70 2.95 7.86 3.46
C ALA A 70 3.53 7.46 2.09
N TYR A 71 3.15 6.28 1.61
CA TYR A 71 3.55 5.75 0.31
C TYR A 71 2.39 5.77 -0.68
N HIS A 72 2.63 6.29 -1.89
CA HIS A 72 1.68 6.20 -2.99
C HIS A 72 1.91 4.90 -3.75
N LYS A 73 1.38 3.79 -3.23
CA LYS A 73 1.49 2.47 -3.84
C LYS A 73 0.97 2.48 -5.28
N PRO A 74 1.77 2.05 -6.28
CA PRO A 74 1.29 1.79 -7.63
C PRO A 74 0.61 0.41 -7.72
N GLU A 75 -0.16 0.21 -8.78
CA GLU A 75 -0.62 -1.13 -9.17
C GLU A 75 0.58 -2.01 -9.58
N GLY A 76 0.45 -3.32 -9.38
CA GLY A 76 1.47 -4.32 -9.70
C GLY A 76 2.48 -4.61 -8.58
N GLU A 77 2.52 -3.81 -7.51
CA GLU A 77 3.35 -4.12 -6.33
C GLU A 77 2.59 -4.96 -5.29
N LEU A 78 3.29 -5.92 -4.70
CA LEU A 78 2.79 -6.76 -3.62
C LEU A 78 3.14 -6.21 -2.24
N CYS A 79 2.19 -6.28 -1.32
CA CYS A 79 2.42 -5.99 0.10
C CYS A 79 3.00 -7.20 0.86
N THR A 80 4.18 -7.68 0.42
CA THR A 80 4.94 -8.75 1.07
C THR A 80 6.42 -8.37 1.16
N ARG A 81 7.14 -8.85 2.17
CA ARG A 81 8.60 -8.63 2.27
C ARG A 81 9.42 -9.54 1.36
N HIS A 82 8.89 -10.72 1.07
CA HIS A 82 9.53 -11.69 0.22
C HIS A 82 8.44 -12.30 -0.67
N ASP A 83 8.68 -12.26 -1.98
CA ASP A 83 7.84 -12.91 -2.98
C ASP A 83 8.66 -14.00 -3.67
N PRO A 84 8.27 -15.29 -3.57
CA PRO A 84 9.01 -16.40 -4.19
C PRO A 84 9.13 -16.29 -5.71
N GLU A 85 8.16 -15.63 -6.35
CA GLU A 85 8.16 -15.41 -7.81
C GLU A 85 8.98 -14.18 -8.23
N GLY A 86 9.59 -13.46 -7.27
CA GLY A 86 10.41 -12.28 -7.55
C GLY A 86 9.64 -11.08 -8.10
N ARG A 87 8.32 -11.00 -7.85
CA ARG A 87 7.51 -9.84 -8.22
C ARG A 87 7.85 -8.65 -7.34
N ARG A 88 7.60 -7.44 -7.86
CA ARG A 88 7.91 -6.19 -7.18
C ARG A 88 7.14 -6.07 -5.87
N THR A 89 7.81 -5.63 -4.83
CA THR A 89 7.21 -5.41 -3.52
C THR A 89 7.16 -3.93 -3.18
N VAL A 90 6.24 -3.58 -2.28
CA VAL A 90 6.14 -2.22 -1.73
C VAL A 90 7.36 -1.81 -0.89
N PHE A 91 8.24 -2.75 -0.53
CA PHE A 91 9.43 -2.47 0.27
C PHE A 91 10.66 -2.12 -0.57
N ASP A 92 10.66 -2.44 -1.87
CA ASP A 92 11.82 -2.31 -2.77
C ASP A 92 12.32 -0.85 -2.87
N ARG A 93 11.42 0.12 -2.76
CA ARG A 93 11.70 1.57 -2.96
C ARG A 93 11.83 2.36 -1.66
N LEU A 94 11.63 1.73 -0.51
CA LEU A 94 11.62 2.42 0.78
C LEU A 94 13.05 2.81 1.21
N PRO A 95 13.22 3.88 2.00
CA PRO A 95 14.53 4.27 2.47
C PRO A 95 15.08 3.18 3.39
N LYS A 96 16.33 2.78 3.19
CA LYS A 96 17.01 1.86 4.10
C LYS A 96 17.19 2.55 5.46
N ILE A 97 16.89 1.84 6.53
CA ILE A 97 17.08 2.31 7.90
C ILE A 97 18.00 1.32 8.61
N LYS A 98 18.94 1.86 9.39
CA LYS A 98 19.82 1.05 10.25
C LYS A 98 19.06 0.69 11.53
N ASP A 99 19.31 -0.51 12.04
CA ASP A 99 18.83 -0.98 13.35
C ASP A 99 17.30 -0.91 13.54
N SER A 100 16.55 -0.91 12.44
CA SER A 100 15.09 -0.90 12.44
C SER A 100 14.55 -1.44 11.11
N ARG A 101 13.22 -1.53 10.97
CA ARG A 101 12.58 -1.97 9.72
C ARG A 101 11.22 -1.31 9.52
N TRP A 102 10.86 -1.09 8.25
CA TRP A 102 9.52 -0.62 7.88
C TRP A 102 8.45 -1.71 8.02
N VAL A 103 7.37 -1.42 8.72
CA VAL A 103 6.19 -2.27 8.85
C VAL A 103 5.04 -1.63 8.09
N SER A 104 4.44 -2.33 7.13
CA SER A 104 3.26 -1.84 6.41
C SER A 104 2.03 -1.84 7.32
N VAL A 105 1.27 -0.75 7.32
CA VAL A 105 -0.03 -0.66 8.00
C VAL A 105 -1.10 -1.20 7.05
N GLY A 106 -1.43 -2.47 7.24
CA GLY A 106 -2.35 -3.22 6.41
C GLY A 106 -1.74 -3.62 5.08
N ARG A 107 -2.60 -4.00 4.15
CA ARG A 107 -2.24 -4.40 2.79
C ARG A 107 -3.16 -3.72 1.79
N LEU A 108 -2.66 -3.55 0.58
CA LEU A 108 -3.45 -3.24 -0.61
C LEU A 108 -3.19 -4.34 -1.64
N ASP A 109 -4.22 -4.76 -2.35
CA ASP A 109 -4.08 -5.73 -3.43
C ASP A 109 -3.10 -5.25 -4.50
N ALA A 110 -2.56 -6.19 -5.27
CA ALA A 110 -1.70 -5.89 -6.40
C ALA A 110 -2.34 -4.85 -7.35
N ASN A 111 -3.62 -5.02 -7.65
CA ASN A 111 -4.40 -4.16 -8.57
C ASN A 111 -5.11 -2.99 -7.86
N THR A 112 -4.62 -2.60 -6.68
CA THR A 112 -5.13 -1.44 -5.93
C THR A 112 -3.99 -0.46 -5.72
N ALA A 113 -4.23 0.79 -6.13
CA ALA A 113 -3.30 1.89 -5.94
C ALA A 113 -3.62 2.68 -4.66
N GLY A 114 -2.73 3.62 -4.31
CA GLY A 114 -3.05 4.68 -3.37
C GLY A 114 -2.24 4.63 -2.08
N LEU A 115 -2.76 5.28 -1.05
CA LEU A 115 -2.05 5.48 0.22
C LEU A 115 -1.79 4.16 0.94
N LEU A 116 -0.54 3.87 1.25
CA LEU A 116 -0.12 2.82 2.17
C LEU A 116 0.82 3.44 3.20
N LEU A 117 0.49 3.28 4.48
CA LEU A 117 1.37 3.76 5.54
C LEU A 117 2.43 2.70 5.86
N PHE A 118 3.63 3.16 6.19
CA PHE A 118 4.68 2.34 6.80
C PHE A 118 5.10 2.97 8.11
N THR A 119 5.45 2.18 9.11
CA THR A 119 5.99 2.69 10.38
C THR A 119 7.14 1.84 10.87
N THR A 120 8.05 2.43 11.65
CA THR A 120 9.06 1.69 12.42
C THR A 120 8.49 1.08 13.71
N ASP A 121 7.34 1.57 14.18
CA ASP A 121 6.67 1.11 15.38
C ASP A 121 5.62 0.03 15.07
N GLY A 122 5.96 -1.22 15.42
CA GLY A 122 5.08 -2.37 15.20
C GLY A 122 3.80 -2.35 16.05
N GLU A 123 3.78 -1.66 17.19
CA GLU A 123 2.59 -1.51 18.03
C GLU A 123 1.60 -0.55 17.38
N LEU A 124 2.09 0.59 16.88
CA LEU A 124 1.28 1.53 16.09
C LEU A 124 0.67 0.83 14.86
N ALA A 125 1.49 0.08 14.11
CA ALA A 125 1.00 -0.68 12.96
C ALA A 125 -0.11 -1.66 13.35
N ASN A 126 0.09 -2.43 14.42
CA ASN A 126 -0.88 -3.42 14.90
C ASN A 126 -2.20 -2.76 15.29
N ARG A 127 -2.18 -1.69 16.09
CA ARG A 127 -3.40 -1.02 16.54
C ARG A 127 -4.15 -0.35 15.40
N LEU A 128 -3.45 0.30 14.46
CA LEU A 128 -4.08 0.91 13.29
C LEU A 128 -4.76 -0.13 12.37
N MET A 129 -4.26 -1.36 12.32
CA MET A 129 -4.84 -2.46 11.55
C MET A 129 -5.99 -3.16 12.27
N HIS A 130 -6.01 -3.13 13.61
CA HIS A 130 -6.94 -3.94 14.38
C HIS A 130 -8.39 -3.48 14.18
N PRO A 131 -9.35 -4.38 13.85
CA PRO A 131 -10.73 -4.00 13.58
C PRO A 131 -11.42 -3.26 14.74
N SER A 132 -11.04 -3.54 15.99
CA SER A 132 -11.61 -2.85 17.16
C SER A 132 -11.38 -1.34 17.17
N ARG A 133 -10.34 -0.84 16.49
CA ARG A 133 -10.06 0.60 16.40
C ARG A 133 -10.89 1.31 15.34
N LYS A 134 -11.60 0.56 14.47
CA LYS A 134 -12.51 1.09 13.43
C LYS A 134 -11.93 2.26 12.63
N VAL A 135 -10.62 2.24 12.37
CA VAL A 135 -9.93 3.33 11.67
C VAL A 135 -10.47 3.40 10.24
N GLU A 136 -10.93 4.57 9.85
CA GLU A 136 -11.50 4.78 8.52
C GLU A 136 -10.46 4.65 7.41
N ARG A 137 -10.88 4.04 6.31
CA ARG A 137 -10.16 4.00 5.04
C ARG A 137 -11.10 4.48 3.94
N GLU A 138 -10.67 5.51 3.22
CA GLU A 138 -11.44 6.06 2.11
C GLU A 138 -10.84 5.62 0.78
N TYR A 139 -11.71 5.17 -0.12
CA TYR A 139 -11.35 4.75 -1.46
C TYR A 139 -12.08 5.57 -2.50
N MET A 140 -11.33 6.05 -3.50
CA MET A 140 -11.88 6.44 -4.78
C MET A 140 -12.02 5.18 -5.63
N CYS A 141 -13.24 4.85 -6.01
CA CYS A 141 -13.56 3.73 -6.87
C CYS A 141 -14.23 4.21 -8.16
N ARG A 142 -13.80 3.65 -9.30
CA ARG A 142 -14.48 3.84 -10.58
C ARG A 142 -15.23 2.56 -10.91
N ILE A 143 -16.53 2.67 -10.99
CA ILE A 143 -17.47 1.58 -11.19
C ILE A 143 -17.89 1.58 -12.67
N PHE A 144 -17.98 0.40 -13.25
CA PHE A 144 -18.51 0.15 -14.58
C PHE A 144 -19.85 -0.58 -14.43
N GLY A 145 -20.91 -0.01 -15.01
CA GLY A 145 -22.27 -0.54 -14.97
C GLY A 145 -23.31 0.54 -14.71
N ASP A 146 -24.58 0.17 -14.82
CA ASP A 146 -25.71 1.06 -14.51
C ASP A 146 -25.93 1.11 -13.00
N ILE A 147 -25.88 2.32 -12.44
CA ILE A 147 -26.00 2.54 -10.99
C ILE A 147 -27.24 3.35 -10.71
N ASN A 148 -28.04 2.88 -9.76
CA ASN A 148 -29.22 3.57 -9.26
C ASN A 148 -29.10 3.85 -7.76
N ASP A 149 -29.94 4.76 -7.27
CA ASP A 149 -29.92 5.18 -5.86
C ASP A 149 -30.25 4.03 -4.90
N LYS A 150 -31.00 3.01 -5.35
CA LYS A 150 -31.35 1.84 -4.54
C LYS A 150 -30.11 1.01 -4.23
N MET A 151 -29.22 0.80 -5.20
CA MET A 151 -27.94 0.12 -4.99
C MET A 151 -27.09 0.82 -3.94
N VAL A 152 -26.97 2.15 -4.05
CA VAL A 152 -26.20 2.95 -3.08
C VAL A 152 -26.79 2.84 -1.68
N LYS A 153 -28.14 2.92 -1.55
CA LYS A 153 -28.82 2.71 -0.26
C LYS A 153 -28.53 1.33 0.32
N ASN A 154 -28.65 0.27 -0.47
CA ASN A 154 -28.35 -1.10 -0.03
C ASN A 154 -26.92 -1.22 0.51
N LEU A 155 -25.95 -0.63 -0.18
CA LEU A 155 -24.54 -0.68 0.21
C LEU A 155 -24.24 0.05 1.52
N VAL A 156 -25.03 1.08 1.86
CA VAL A 156 -24.92 1.80 3.14
C VAL A 156 -25.70 1.09 4.25
N THR A 157 -26.87 0.52 3.95
CA THR A 157 -27.67 -0.25 4.92
C THR A 157 -26.95 -1.55 5.32
N GLY A 158 -26.32 -2.21 4.35
CA GLY A 158 -25.58 -3.45 4.51
C GLY A 158 -26.09 -4.56 3.60
N VAL A 159 -25.16 -5.39 3.16
CA VAL A 159 -25.40 -6.52 2.27
C VAL A 159 -24.70 -7.77 2.81
N LYS A 160 -25.25 -8.94 2.49
CA LYS A 160 -24.66 -10.22 2.87
C LYS A 160 -23.58 -10.63 1.87
N LEU A 161 -22.34 -10.74 2.34
CA LEU A 161 -21.23 -11.33 1.60
C LEU A 161 -20.96 -12.77 2.10
N GLU A 162 -20.08 -13.49 1.41
CA GLU A 162 -19.72 -14.88 1.76
C GLU A 162 -19.19 -15.05 3.19
N ASP A 163 -18.43 -14.06 3.68
CA ASP A 163 -17.79 -14.02 4.99
C ASP A 163 -18.57 -13.16 6.01
N GLY A 164 -19.85 -12.87 5.75
CA GLY A 164 -20.76 -12.14 6.65
C GLY A 164 -21.26 -10.80 6.11
N GLU A 165 -22.06 -10.09 6.90
CA GLU A 165 -22.59 -8.76 6.54
C GLU A 165 -21.47 -7.74 6.37
N ALA A 166 -21.63 -6.83 5.41
CA ALA A 166 -20.70 -5.73 5.14
C ALA A 166 -21.46 -4.51 4.62
N ARG A 167 -20.90 -3.31 4.82
CA ARG A 167 -21.48 -2.05 4.34
C ARG A 167 -20.39 -0.99 4.13
N PHE A 168 -20.73 0.04 3.37
CA PHE A 168 -19.98 1.30 3.42
C PHE A 168 -20.50 2.18 4.56
N GLU A 169 -19.59 2.84 5.27
CA GLU A 169 -19.96 3.84 6.27
C GLU A 169 -20.37 5.16 5.60
N ASP A 170 -19.81 5.46 4.43
CA ASP A 170 -20.20 6.60 3.60
C ASP A 170 -19.98 6.30 2.12
N VAL A 171 -20.85 6.87 1.26
CA VAL A 171 -20.79 6.76 -0.19
C VAL A 171 -21.12 8.11 -0.82
N MET A 172 -20.14 8.71 -1.48
CA MET A 172 -20.28 10.00 -2.15
C MET A 172 -20.05 9.86 -3.64
N TYR A 173 -21.04 10.29 -4.44
CA TYR A 173 -20.89 10.36 -5.90
C TYR A 173 -19.99 11.51 -6.31
N ALA A 174 -18.99 11.22 -7.15
CA ALA A 174 -17.98 12.17 -7.61
C ALA A 174 -18.07 12.47 -9.12
N GLY A 175 -19.16 12.05 -9.77
CA GLY A 175 -19.39 12.23 -11.20
C GLY A 175 -19.06 10.99 -12.04
N GLY A 176 -19.35 11.07 -13.33
CA GLY A 176 -19.24 9.95 -14.26
C GLY A 176 -19.72 10.32 -15.65
N GLU A 177 -19.37 9.50 -16.64
CA GLU A 177 -19.80 9.66 -18.03
C GLU A 177 -20.08 8.28 -18.64
N GLY A 178 -21.22 8.16 -19.33
CA GLY A 178 -21.73 6.88 -19.81
C GLY A 178 -21.85 5.86 -18.68
N MET A 179 -21.36 4.64 -18.90
CA MET A 179 -21.39 3.55 -17.91
C MET A 179 -20.29 3.64 -16.83
N ASN A 180 -19.51 4.72 -16.78
CA ASN A 180 -18.41 4.86 -15.84
C ASN A 180 -18.72 5.91 -14.78
N HIS A 181 -18.83 5.48 -13.54
CA HIS A 181 -19.17 6.33 -12.40
C HIS A 181 -18.06 6.30 -11.36
N THR A 182 -17.76 7.45 -10.75
CA THR A 182 -16.74 7.56 -9.70
C THR A 182 -17.43 7.83 -8.37
N PHE A 183 -17.03 7.08 -7.35
CA PHE A 183 -17.49 7.26 -5.97
C PHE A 183 -16.30 7.34 -5.02
N TYR A 184 -16.46 8.12 -3.96
CA TYR A 184 -15.68 7.98 -2.74
C TYR A 184 -16.47 7.12 -1.77
N VAL A 185 -15.82 6.11 -1.19
CA VAL A 185 -16.44 5.20 -0.24
C VAL A 185 -15.56 5.03 0.99
N VAL A 186 -16.18 4.93 2.17
CA VAL A 186 -15.48 4.74 3.44
C VAL A 186 -15.80 3.38 4.02
N ILE A 187 -14.76 2.67 4.47
CA ILE A 187 -14.87 1.43 5.27
C ILE A 187 -14.04 1.58 6.55
N ASN A 188 -14.48 0.96 7.64
CA ASN A 188 -13.77 0.95 8.93
C ASN A 188 -13.17 -0.43 9.29
N GLU A 189 -13.41 -1.43 8.44
CA GLU A 189 -12.73 -2.72 8.46
C GLU A 189 -11.83 -2.89 7.21
N GLY A 190 -11.33 -4.10 6.98
CA GLY A 190 -10.32 -4.37 5.95
C GLY A 190 -10.32 -5.83 5.53
N ARG A 191 -11.50 -6.40 5.31
CA ARG A 191 -11.64 -7.78 4.82
C ARG A 191 -11.08 -7.91 3.41
N ASN A 192 -10.79 -9.13 3.00
CA ASN A 192 -10.20 -9.38 1.69
C ASN A 192 -11.12 -8.81 0.59
N ARG A 193 -10.60 -7.90 -0.25
CA ARG A 193 -11.28 -7.32 -1.41
C ARG A 193 -12.66 -6.72 -1.12
N GLU A 194 -12.89 -6.26 0.10
CA GLU A 194 -14.21 -5.86 0.62
C GLU A 194 -14.93 -4.83 -0.26
N VAL A 195 -14.26 -3.72 -0.63
CA VAL A 195 -14.84 -2.69 -1.51
C VAL A 195 -15.31 -3.28 -2.85
N ARG A 196 -14.55 -4.22 -3.41
CA ARG A 196 -14.92 -4.86 -4.69
C ARG A 196 -16.13 -5.75 -4.51
N ARG A 197 -16.12 -6.60 -3.48
CA ARG A 197 -17.23 -7.52 -3.19
C ARG A 197 -18.53 -6.80 -2.85
N LEU A 198 -18.46 -5.65 -2.16
CA LEU A 198 -19.60 -4.78 -1.94
C LEU A 198 -20.23 -4.33 -3.27
N TRP A 199 -19.46 -3.72 -4.16
CA TRP A 199 -19.98 -3.32 -5.47
C TRP A 199 -20.41 -4.50 -6.35
N ASP A 200 -19.65 -5.59 -6.36
CA ASP A 200 -19.96 -6.81 -7.12
C ASP A 200 -21.30 -7.43 -6.67
N SER A 201 -21.66 -7.32 -5.38
CA SER A 201 -22.96 -7.78 -4.86
C SER A 201 -24.16 -7.04 -5.46
N GLN A 202 -23.94 -5.85 -6.05
CA GLN A 202 -24.97 -5.08 -6.75
C GLN A 202 -24.93 -5.34 -8.28
N GLY A 203 -24.13 -6.30 -8.76
CA GLY A 203 -24.03 -6.63 -10.17
C GLY A 203 -23.22 -5.63 -11.01
N VAL A 204 -22.38 -4.80 -10.37
CA VAL A 204 -21.51 -3.82 -11.05
C VAL A 204 -20.04 -4.10 -10.74
N THR A 205 -19.12 -3.65 -11.60
CA THR A 205 -17.70 -4.00 -11.48
C THR A 205 -16.82 -2.80 -11.13
N VAL A 206 -15.89 -2.98 -10.19
CA VAL A 206 -14.88 -1.96 -9.87
C VAL A 206 -13.73 -1.99 -10.88
N SER A 207 -13.78 -1.10 -11.87
CA SER A 207 -12.72 -0.93 -12.88
C SER A 207 -11.42 -0.35 -12.32
N ARG A 208 -11.51 0.55 -11.32
CA ARG A 208 -10.33 1.16 -10.69
C ARG A 208 -10.57 1.40 -9.21
N LEU A 209 -9.57 1.10 -8.40
CA LEU A 209 -9.63 1.29 -6.95
C LEU A 209 -8.36 1.99 -6.45
N LYS A 210 -8.54 3.07 -5.71
CA LYS A 210 -7.45 3.85 -5.13
C LYS A 210 -7.76 4.26 -3.71
N ARG A 211 -6.95 3.84 -2.73
CA ARG A 211 -7.06 4.36 -1.36
C ARG A 211 -6.56 5.79 -1.32
N VAL A 212 -7.40 6.73 -0.92
CA VAL A 212 -7.08 8.16 -0.89
C VAL A 212 -6.84 8.69 0.51
N ARG A 213 -7.30 7.99 1.55
CA ARG A 213 -7.15 8.39 2.95
C ARG A 213 -7.08 7.17 3.89
N TYR A 214 -6.37 7.33 5.01
CA TYR A 214 -6.31 6.39 6.13
C TYR A 214 -6.30 7.19 7.43
N GLY A 215 -7.34 7.09 8.26
CA GLY A 215 -7.59 8.08 9.32
C GLY A 215 -7.71 9.49 8.73
N ASP A 216 -7.07 10.50 9.30
CA ASP A 216 -6.96 11.84 8.69
C ASP A 216 -5.66 12.04 7.90
N ILE A 217 -4.96 10.95 7.53
CA ILE A 217 -3.82 11.03 6.62
C ILE A 217 -4.31 10.88 5.19
N PHE A 218 -4.18 11.95 4.41
CA PHE A 218 -4.59 12.01 3.02
C PHE A 218 -3.43 11.70 2.08
N LEU A 219 -3.75 11.09 0.95
CA LEU A 219 -2.78 10.93 -0.13
C LEU A 219 -2.51 12.28 -0.79
N GLU A 220 -1.33 12.84 -0.55
CA GLU A 220 -0.95 14.12 -1.14
C GLU A 220 -0.97 14.08 -2.67
N LYS A 221 -1.60 15.10 -3.28
CA LYS A 221 -1.62 15.28 -4.73
C LYS A 221 -0.22 15.43 -5.33
N ALA A 222 0.73 15.97 -4.55
CA ALA A 222 2.10 16.20 -4.98
C ALA A 222 2.97 14.92 -4.98
N LEU A 223 2.54 13.87 -4.27
CA LEU A 223 3.27 12.62 -4.12
C LEU A 223 3.07 11.75 -5.39
N PRO A 224 4.12 11.51 -6.20
CA PRO A 224 4.00 10.69 -7.40
C PRO A 224 3.75 9.22 -7.03
N ARG A 225 3.17 8.44 -7.96
CA ARG A 225 3.03 6.99 -7.81
C ARG A 225 4.41 6.35 -7.60
N GLY A 226 4.51 5.38 -6.70
CA GLY A 226 5.78 4.78 -6.29
C GLY A 226 6.66 5.69 -5.42
N GLY A 227 6.20 6.91 -5.11
CA GLY A 227 6.87 7.82 -4.20
C GLY A 227 6.39 7.64 -2.76
N TRP A 228 7.27 7.94 -1.81
CA TRP A 228 6.93 8.06 -0.39
C TRP A 228 7.36 9.43 0.14
N MET A 229 6.72 9.83 1.22
CA MET A 229 7.14 10.93 2.08
C MET A 229 7.05 10.48 3.53
N GLU A 230 7.91 11.03 4.37
CA GLU A 230 7.84 10.83 5.82
C GLU A 230 6.93 11.90 6.43
N LEU A 231 6.06 11.47 7.34
CA LEU A 231 5.08 12.29 8.02
C LEU A 231 5.75 13.15 9.10
N GLU A 232 5.22 14.36 9.31
CA GLU A 232 5.70 15.26 10.35
C GLU A 232 5.28 14.76 11.75
N LEU A 233 5.98 15.24 12.79
CA LEU A 233 5.74 14.81 14.17
C LEU A 233 4.28 15.00 14.61
N LYS A 234 3.62 16.06 14.11
CA LYS A 234 2.19 16.31 14.36
C LYS A 234 1.29 15.20 13.80
N GLU A 235 1.56 14.74 12.58
CA GLU A 235 0.80 13.70 11.91
C GLU A 235 1.07 12.32 12.53
N VAL A 236 2.34 12.07 12.91
CA VAL A 236 2.72 10.88 13.69
C VAL A 236 1.95 10.86 15.01
N ASN A 237 1.94 11.96 15.76
CA ASN A 237 1.25 12.05 17.04
C ASN A 237 -0.28 11.95 16.91
N TYR A 238 -0.85 12.49 15.84
CA TYR A 238 -2.26 12.25 15.50
C TYR A 238 -2.56 10.74 15.35
N LEU A 239 -1.73 10.00 14.60
CA LEU A 239 -1.92 8.56 14.43
C LEU A 239 -1.73 7.79 15.74
N ARG A 240 -0.82 8.24 16.61
CA ARG A 240 -0.57 7.62 17.93
C ARG A 240 -1.73 7.86 18.88
N ASP A 241 -2.23 9.09 18.96
CA ASP A 241 -3.38 9.47 19.79
C ASP A 241 -4.64 8.70 19.40
N MET A 242 -4.91 8.57 18.09
CA MET A 242 -6.03 7.78 17.56
C MET A 242 -6.07 6.33 18.08
N VAL A 243 -4.91 5.76 18.41
CA VAL A 243 -4.80 4.39 18.90
C VAL A 243 -4.33 4.31 20.35
N GLU A 244 -4.48 5.39 21.12
CA GLU A 244 -4.14 5.49 22.54
C GLU A 244 -2.67 5.13 22.83
N LEU A 245 -1.76 5.59 21.98
CA LEU A 245 -0.33 5.51 22.20
C LEU A 245 0.20 6.86 22.68
N PRO A 246 1.19 6.88 23.59
CA PRO A 246 1.80 8.11 24.06
C PRO A 246 2.47 8.84 22.90
N HIS A 247 2.46 10.16 22.93
CA HIS A 247 3.07 10.98 21.89
C HIS A 247 4.56 10.69 21.74
N GLU A 248 5.01 10.70 20.49
CA GLU A 248 6.40 10.78 20.11
C GLU A 248 6.91 12.21 20.35
N LYS A 249 8.14 12.31 20.85
CA LYS A 249 8.77 13.60 21.21
C LYS A 249 9.79 14.04 20.17
N GLU A 250 10.37 13.10 19.46
CA GLU A 250 11.49 13.34 18.54
C GLU A 250 11.10 13.05 17.09
N SER A 251 11.76 13.72 16.15
CA SER A 251 11.63 13.43 14.74
C SER A 251 12.97 13.58 14.04
N LEU A 252 13.24 12.72 13.07
CA LEU A 252 14.42 12.84 12.21
C LEU A 252 14.21 13.82 11.05
N LEU A 253 13.01 14.41 10.94
CA LEU A 253 12.73 15.44 9.96
C LEU A 253 13.22 16.80 10.47
N ASP A 254 14.13 17.40 9.71
CA ASP A 254 14.53 18.79 9.91
C ASP A 254 13.44 19.72 9.32
N VAL A 255 12.59 20.25 10.20
CA VAL A 255 11.46 21.13 9.85
C VAL A 255 11.89 22.59 9.97
N ASP A 256 12.89 23.00 9.19
CA ASP A 256 13.26 24.41 9.12
C ASP A 256 12.30 25.21 8.20
N LYS A 257 12.01 26.47 8.56
CA LYS A 257 10.87 27.29 8.10
C LYS A 257 10.90 27.73 6.63
N GLU A 258 11.95 27.44 5.87
CA GLU A 258 12.09 27.75 4.43
C GLU A 258 11.42 26.70 3.49
N SER A 259 10.21 26.26 3.83
CA SER A 259 9.65 24.97 3.38
C SER A 259 9.05 24.94 1.95
N ARG A 260 8.61 26.07 1.38
CA ARG A 260 7.88 26.05 0.09
C ARG A 260 8.76 25.82 -1.15
N LYS A 261 9.98 26.36 -1.20
CA LYS A 261 10.94 26.05 -2.29
C LYS A 261 11.49 24.62 -2.17
N ARG A 262 11.72 24.14 -0.93
CA ARG A 262 12.17 22.75 -0.65
C ARG A 262 11.12 21.71 -1.01
N ALA A 263 9.82 21.95 -0.80
CA ALA A 263 8.76 20.99 -1.12
C ALA A 263 8.69 20.65 -2.64
N LYS A 264 8.79 21.67 -3.53
CA LYS A 264 8.87 21.44 -4.99
C LYS A 264 10.14 20.65 -5.37
N SER A 265 11.28 20.99 -4.77
CA SER A 265 12.55 20.26 -4.96
C SER A 265 12.46 18.80 -4.47
N LYS A 266 11.82 18.55 -3.33
CA LYS A 266 11.59 17.22 -2.75
C LYS A 266 10.70 16.36 -3.65
N SER A 267 9.58 16.90 -4.15
CA SER A 267 8.72 16.18 -5.12
C SER A 267 9.47 15.83 -6.41
N GLN A 268 10.29 16.74 -6.94
CA GLN A 268 11.15 16.44 -8.10
C GLN A 268 12.20 15.36 -7.81
N LYS A 269 12.83 15.38 -6.62
CA LYS A 269 13.77 14.33 -6.19
C LYS A 269 13.08 12.98 -6.08
N ILE A 270 11.89 12.92 -5.46
CA ILE A 270 11.09 11.69 -5.36
C ILE A 270 10.74 11.19 -6.77
N ARG A 271 10.27 12.05 -7.68
CA ARG A 271 9.99 11.67 -9.08
C ARG A 271 11.22 11.11 -9.80
N ARG A 272 12.40 11.71 -9.61
CA ARG A 272 13.67 11.21 -10.17
C ARG A 272 14.05 9.85 -9.60
N ALA A 273 13.86 9.64 -8.29
CA ALA A 273 14.12 8.35 -7.65
C ALA A 273 13.18 7.26 -8.15
N VAL A 274 11.88 7.57 -8.29
CA VAL A 274 10.87 6.68 -8.89
C VAL A 274 11.28 6.30 -10.32
N LYS A 275 11.63 7.28 -11.16
CA LYS A 275 12.02 7.05 -12.54
C LYS A 275 13.24 6.12 -12.66
N ARG A 276 14.31 6.37 -11.89
CA ARG A 276 15.51 5.51 -11.91
C ARG A 276 15.21 4.08 -11.49
N HIS A 277 14.32 3.90 -10.52
CA HIS A 277 13.92 2.56 -10.08
C HIS A 277 13.14 1.83 -11.18
N ASP A 278 12.21 2.53 -11.83
CA ASP A 278 11.44 1.97 -12.94
C ASP A 278 12.35 1.60 -14.13
N GLU A 279 13.35 2.42 -14.46
CA GLU A 279 14.37 2.14 -15.49
C GLU A 279 15.18 0.87 -15.15
N ARG A 280 15.77 0.80 -13.95
CA ARG A 280 16.57 -0.36 -13.50
C ARG A 280 15.76 -1.66 -13.56
N THR A 281 14.53 -1.61 -13.10
CA THR A 281 13.65 -2.79 -13.09
C THR A 281 13.17 -3.20 -14.48
N THR A 282 13.15 -2.30 -15.46
CA THR A 282 12.91 -2.66 -16.88
C THR A 282 14.15 -3.29 -17.53
N GLU A 283 15.35 -2.81 -17.21
CA GLU A 283 16.61 -3.39 -17.70
C GLU A 283 16.84 -4.81 -17.16
N ASP A 284 16.57 -5.04 -15.87
CA ASP A 284 16.66 -6.38 -15.25
C ASP A 284 15.67 -7.38 -15.90
N ARG A 285 14.48 -6.93 -16.31
CA ARG A 285 13.51 -7.78 -17.04
C ARG A 285 13.96 -8.09 -18.47
N ASN A 286 14.54 -7.12 -19.18
CA ASN A 286 15.01 -7.32 -20.55
C ASN A 286 16.25 -8.24 -20.60
N THR A 287 17.14 -8.14 -19.62
CA THR A 287 18.32 -9.02 -19.50
C THR A 287 17.96 -10.44 -19.04
N ALA A 288 16.97 -10.60 -18.17
CA ALA A 288 16.45 -11.92 -17.79
C ALA A 288 15.66 -12.61 -18.93
N GLY A 289 14.93 -11.84 -19.75
CA GLY A 289 14.22 -12.35 -20.94
C GLY A 289 15.16 -12.74 -22.09
N GLY A 290 16.29 -12.04 -22.25
CA GLY A 290 17.28 -12.29 -23.32
C GLY A 290 18.10 -13.57 -23.17
N ARG A 291 18.19 -14.14 -21.96
CA ARG A 291 18.94 -15.39 -21.70
C ARG A 291 18.15 -16.68 -21.96
N ARG A 292 16.84 -16.62 -22.19
CA ARG A 292 16.01 -17.81 -22.50
C ARG A 292 15.85 -18.13 -23.99
N GLY A 293 16.44 -17.35 -24.89
CA GLY A 293 16.23 -17.49 -26.35
C GLY A 293 17.43 -17.98 -27.18
N ARG A 294 18.58 -18.33 -26.57
CA ARG A 294 19.81 -18.58 -27.34
C ARG A 294 20.61 -19.75 -26.78
N ASN A 295 20.04 -20.96 -26.84
CA ASN A 295 20.81 -22.21 -26.83
C ASN A 295 19.93 -23.40 -27.21
N ASN A 296 19.72 -23.62 -28.51
CA ASN A 296 19.83 -24.96 -29.09
C ASN A 296 19.82 -24.86 -30.62
N LYS A 297 20.98 -25.13 -31.25
CA LYS A 297 21.10 -25.70 -32.60
C LYS A 297 22.57 -26.06 -32.84
N LYS A 298 22.93 -27.29 -32.47
CA LYS A 298 24.03 -28.02 -33.11
C LYS A 298 23.47 -28.78 -34.33
N PRO A 299 24.23 -28.93 -35.43
CA PRO A 299 23.75 -29.49 -36.67
C PRO A 299 23.87 -31.02 -36.65
N VAL A 300 22.87 -31.72 -37.19
CA VAL A 300 23.00 -33.13 -37.57
C VAL A 300 22.67 -33.23 -39.05
N GLY A 301 23.62 -33.76 -39.82
CA GLY A 301 23.49 -34.01 -41.24
C GLY A 301 22.59 -35.20 -41.55
N GLY A 302 22.00 -35.18 -42.74
CA GLY A 302 21.16 -36.24 -43.28
C GLY A 302 20.48 -35.77 -44.56
N SER A 303 20.83 -36.39 -45.67
CA SER A 303 20.61 -35.96 -47.04
C SER A 303 19.34 -36.55 -47.70
N LEU A 304 18.69 -35.70 -48.51
CA LEU A 304 17.90 -35.95 -49.76
C LEU A 304 16.49 -36.61 -49.66
N PRO A 305 15.59 -36.43 -50.66
CA PRO A 305 15.45 -35.35 -51.66
C PRO A 305 14.01 -34.82 -51.92
N THR A 306 13.96 -33.58 -52.44
CA THR A 306 13.04 -32.97 -53.45
C THR A 306 11.51 -33.17 -53.42
N ALA A 307 10.76 -32.06 -53.30
CA ALA A 307 9.61 -31.74 -54.17
C ALA A 307 9.15 -30.25 -54.08
N LYS A 308 9.26 -29.56 -55.23
CA LYS A 308 8.51 -28.44 -55.83
C LYS A 308 7.74 -27.39 -54.98
N LYS A 309 8.07 -26.12 -55.24
CA LYS A 309 7.24 -24.88 -55.10
C LYS A 309 5.98 -24.91 -56.00
N PRO A 310 4.96 -24.08 -55.69
CA PRO A 310 4.78 -22.77 -56.35
C PRO A 310 4.48 -21.64 -55.31
N THR A 311 5.17 -20.50 -55.32
CA THR A 311 4.87 -19.21 -56.01
C THR A 311 3.52 -18.54 -55.68
N SER A 312 3.65 -17.44 -54.90
CA SER A 312 3.04 -16.11 -55.08
C SER A 312 1.54 -15.96 -55.31
N ILE A 313 0.85 -15.24 -54.40
CA ILE A 313 -0.06 -14.14 -54.77
C ILE A 313 0.11 -12.99 -53.78
N GLU A 314 0.46 -11.84 -54.36
CA GLU A 314 0.44 -10.49 -53.81
C GLU A 314 -0.96 -9.90 -54.02
N SER A 315 -1.50 -9.16 -53.05
CA SER A 315 -2.56 -8.13 -53.18
C SER A 315 -3.25 -7.94 -51.83
N ALA A 316 -3.83 -6.81 -51.44
CA ALA A 316 -3.68 -5.40 -51.75
C ALA A 316 -4.41 -4.68 -50.60
N LYS A 317 -3.89 -3.52 -50.15
CA LYS A 317 -4.67 -2.58 -49.33
C LYS A 317 -5.84 -2.03 -50.15
N PRO A 318 -6.90 -1.56 -49.47
CA PRO A 318 -7.27 -0.18 -49.74
C PRO A 318 -7.48 0.65 -48.48
N ALA A 319 -7.16 1.92 -48.64
CA ALA A 319 -7.44 3.00 -47.70
C ALA A 319 -8.83 3.60 -47.98
N GLY A 320 -9.44 4.20 -46.95
CA GLY A 320 -10.11 5.48 -47.12
C GLY A 320 -11.53 5.64 -46.54
N LYS A 321 -11.64 6.67 -45.69
CA LYS A 321 -12.81 7.57 -45.46
C LYS A 321 -14.00 6.95 -44.70
N GLY A 322 -14.70 7.62 -43.79
CA GLY A 322 -14.69 9.01 -43.35
C GLY A 322 -15.61 9.17 -42.11
N LYS A 323 -15.42 10.27 -41.37
CA LYS A 323 -16.29 10.71 -40.26
C LYS A 323 -17.66 11.15 -40.76
N PRO A 324 -18.66 11.15 -39.85
CA PRO A 324 -19.49 12.34 -39.70
C PRO A 324 -19.55 12.83 -38.24
N LYS A 325 -19.68 14.16 -38.13
CA LYS A 325 -20.01 14.93 -36.93
C LYS A 325 -21.51 14.87 -36.67
N GLY A 326 -21.92 14.84 -35.41
CA GLY A 326 -23.29 15.15 -34.97
C GLY A 326 -23.32 15.52 -33.48
N LYS A 327 -23.71 16.76 -33.18
CA LYS A 327 -24.25 17.18 -31.86
C LYS A 327 -25.79 16.98 -31.90
N PRO A 328 -26.45 16.74 -30.76
CA PRO A 328 -27.21 17.82 -30.09
C PRO A 328 -27.07 17.76 -28.55
N SER A 329 -26.90 18.91 -27.87
CA SER A 329 -27.93 19.77 -27.26
C SER A 329 -28.35 19.33 -25.85
N ALA A 330 -28.45 20.35 -25.00
CA ALA A 330 -28.62 20.31 -23.56
C ALA A 330 -30.02 19.85 -23.12
N ASN A 331 -30.09 19.28 -21.92
CA ASN A 331 -31.16 19.58 -20.97
C ASN A 331 -30.67 19.36 -19.54
N GLY A 332 -30.93 20.35 -18.69
CA GLY A 332 -30.38 20.45 -17.35
C GLY A 332 -31.15 19.67 -16.29
N ALA A 333 -30.44 19.32 -15.22
CA ALA A 333 -31.00 19.12 -13.91
C ALA A 333 -29.98 19.61 -12.87
N LYS A 334 -30.43 20.51 -12.00
CA LYS A 334 -29.63 21.17 -10.95
C LYS A 334 -29.23 20.15 -9.87
N PRO A 335 -27.99 20.16 -9.36
CA PRO A 335 -27.66 19.40 -8.16
C PRO A 335 -28.18 20.10 -6.90
N ILE A 336 -28.81 19.31 -6.03
CA ILE A 336 -29.24 19.70 -4.69
C ILE A 336 -27.98 20.00 -3.87
N ARG A 337 -27.80 21.29 -3.52
CA ARG A 337 -26.80 21.75 -2.56
C ARG A 337 -27.28 21.44 -1.15
N THR A 338 -26.65 20.49 -0.47
CA THR A 338 -26.56 20.52 1.00
C THR A 338 -25.22 21.15 1.39
N LYS A 339 -25.29 22.15 2.26
CA LYS A 339 -24.20 23.04 2.63
C LYS A 339 -23.16 22.28 3.47
N PHE A 340 -21.89 22.30 3.06
CA PHE A 340 -20.79 22.22 4.02
C PHE A 340 -19.68 23.19 3.61
N SER A 341 -19.35 24.10 4.52
CA SER A 341 -18.32 25.12 4.37
C SER A 341 -17.02 24.65 5.01
N PRO A 342 -15.85 24.80 4.37
CA PRO A 342 -14.57 24.41 4.93
C PRO A 342 -14.03 25.55 5.79
N ASN A 343 -14.61 25.77 6.97
CA ASN A 343 -13.99 26.46 8.10
C ASN A 343 -14.95 26.46 9.29
N GLY A 344 -14.73 25.55 10.24
CA GLY A 344 -15.47 25.48 11.49
C GLY A 344 -14.60 24.88 12.58
N LYS A 345 -14.30 25.69 13.59
CA LYS A 345 -13.51 25.37 14.79
C LYS A 345 -14.08 24.13 15.52
N ALA A 346 -13.19 23.37 16.15
CA ALA A 346 -13.51 22.22 17.00
C ALA A 346 -14.56 22.57 18.09
N PRO A 347 -15.58 21.73 18.32
CA PRO A 347 -16.48 21.91 19.46
C PRO A 347 -15.78 21.48 20.76
N LYS A 348 -15.92 22.33 21.78
CA LYS A 348 -15.48 22.09 23.16
C LYS A 348 -16.32 20.97 23.78
N SER A 349 -15.65 20.05 24.47
CA SER A 349 -16.24 19.00 25.29
C SER A 349 -17.05 19.58 26.46
N ALA A 350 -18.32 19.17 26.59
CA ALA A 350 -19.13 19.36 27.79
C ALA A 350 -18.86 18.23 28.82
N PRO A 351 -19.00 18.50 30.14
CA PRO A 351 -18.49 17.62 31.19
C PRO A 351 -19.41 16.43 31.46
N ARG A 352 -18.80 15.27 31.74
CA ARG A 352 -19.49 14.10 32.30
C ARG A 352 -19.96 14.40 33.72
N GLN A 353 -21.25 14.22 34.00
CA GLN A 353 -21.76 14.12 35.37
C GLN A 353 -21.41 12.75 35.96
N ARG A 354 -21.29 12.75 37.29
CA ARG A 354 -20.70 11.71 38.16
C ARG A 354 -21.44 10.39 38.16
#